data_AF-A0A973M6P1-F1
#
_entry.id   AF-A0A973M6P1-F1
#
_cell.length_a   1.000
_cell.length_b   1.000
_cell.length_c   1.000
_cell.angle_alpha   90.00
_cell.angle_beta   90.00
_cell.angle_gamma   90.00
#
_symmetry.space_group_name_H-M   'P 1'
#
loop_
_entity.id
_entity.type
_entity.pdbx_description
1 polymer ?
#
loop_
_entity_poly.entity_id
_entity_poly.type
_entity_poly.pdbx_seq_one_letter_code
_entity_poly.pdbx_strand_id
1 'polypeptide(L)'
;MPGADKVRRDLSSEGDGPPSSAPAPQTADGAVSAGAGPGTAIAAYGATSPVSGLVPLTIHRREPKPDDVEIDIEFCGLCHSDVHATRGEWGERPWPLVPGHEIV
;
A
#
# COMPACT_ATOMS: atom_id res chain seq x y z
N MET A 1 12.22 31.80 34.62
CA MET A 1 12.68 30.63 33.83
C MET A 1 13.24 31.16 32.52
N PRO A 2 14.56 31.13 32.29
CA PRO A 2 15.16 31.69 31.07
C PRO A 2 14.96 30.75 29.86
N GLY A 3 14.64 31.37 28.72
CA GLY A 3 15.02 31.03 27.33
C GLY A 3 14.77 29.62 26.80
N ALA A 4 13.73 29.45 25.98
CA ALA A 4 13.66 28.36 25.02
C ALA A 4 14.39 28.78 23.73
N ASP A 5 15.56 28.22 23.49
CA ASP A 5 16.31 28.34 22.24
C ASP A 5 15.47 27.80 21.08
N LYS A 6 15.08 28.70 20.17
CA LYS A 6 14.53 28.33 18.87
C LYS A 6 15.69 27.89 17.99
N VAL A 7 15.99 26.59 18.00
CA VAL A 7 16.81 25.98 16.95
C VAL A 7 16.04 26.08 15.64
N ARG A 8 16.31 27.15 14.90
CA ARG A 8 15.99 27.28 13.48
C ARG A 8 17.00 26.35 12.78
N ARG A 9 16.59 25.13 12.44
CA ARG A 9 17.40 24.31 11.53
C ARG A 9 17.40 25.03 10.19
N ASP A 10 18.55 25.61 9.90
CA ASP A 10 19.09 25.79 8.56
C ASP A 10 18.64 24.62 7.68
N LEU A 11 17.79 24.92 6.69
CA LEU A 11 17.44 24.02 5.59
C LEU A 11 18.38 24.38 4.43
N SER A 12 19.63 23.95 4.54
CA SER A 12 20.53 23.89 3.39
C SER A 12 19.95 22.89 2.40
N SER A 13 19.68 23.38 1.20
CA SER A 13 19.14 22.65 0.06
C SER A 13 20.02 21.46 -0.33
N GLU A 14 19.69 20.28 0.15
CA GLU A 14 20.21 19.02 -0.39
C GLU A 14 19.10 18.39 -1.26
N GLY A 15 19.29 18.48 -2.58
CA GLY A 15 18.69 17.67 -3.65
C GLY A 15 17.28 17.08 -3.44
N ASP A 16 16.26 17.85 -3.79
CA ASP A 16 14.88 17.37 -4.00
C ASP A 16 14.74 16.74 -5.40
N GLY A 17 15.51 15.68 -5.65
CA GLY A 17 15.30 14.80 -6.79
C GLY A 17 14.56 13.55 -6.30
N PRO A 18 13.47 13.12 -6.94
CA PRO A 18 12.79 11.88 -6.55
C PRO A 18 13.80 10.73 -6.60
N PRO A 19 13.82 9.84 -5.58
CA PRO A 19 14.69 8.68 -5.62
C PRO A 19 14.38 7.86 -6.87
N SER A 20 15.42 7.54 -7.63
CA SER A 20 15.40 6.59 -8.74
C SER A 20 14.72 5.30 -8.31
N SER A 21 13.52 5.02 -8.83
CA SER A 21 12.72 3.78 -8.74
C SER A 21 12.62 3.17 -7.34
N ALA A 22 11.41 3.13 -6.77
CA ALA A 22 11.18 2.37 -5.56
C ALA A 22 11.68 0.92 -5.74
N PRO A 23 12.27 0.30 -4.70
CA PRO A 23 12.71 -1.08 -4.78
C PRO A 23 11.53 -1.98 -5.14
N ALA A 24 11.76 -2.95 -6.04
CA ALA A 24 10.76 -3.94 -6.43
C ALA A 24 10.04 -4.52 -5.19
N PRO A 25 8.72 -4.79 -5.27
CA PRO A 25 7.95 -5.23 -4.12
C PRO A 25 8.55 -6.51 -3.55
N GLN A 26 9.20 -6.39 -2.40
CA GLN A 26 9.73 -7.54 -1.69
C GLN A 26 8.53 -8.29 -1.10
N THR A 27 8.36 -9.55 -1.47
CA THR A 27 7.36 -10.41 -0.82
C THR A 27 7.72 -10.47 0.67
N ALA A 28 6.84 -9.96 1.52
CA ALA A 28 7.07 -10.04 2.96
C ALA A 28 7.13 -11.50 3.41
N ASP A 29 8.08 -11.85 4.27
CA ASP A 29 8.17 -13.17 4.87
C ASP A 29 6.83 -13.53 5.54
N GLY A 30 6.24 -14.67 5.16
CA GLY A 30 4.93 -15.11 5.67
C GLY A 30 3.71 -14.57 4.93
N ALA A 31 3.89 -13.92 3.77
CA ALA A 31 2.78 -13.46 2.94
C ALA A 31 1.88 -14.62 2.46
N VAL A 32 0.56 -14.46 2.60
CA VAL A 32 -0.42 -15.42 2.08
C VAL A 32 -0.65 -15.15 0.60
N SER A 33 -0.51 -16.16 -0.26
CA SER A 33 -0.80 -16.03 -1.70
C SER A 33 -2.30 -15.84 -1.92
N ALA A 34 -2.66 -14.63 -2.34
CA ALA A 34 -4.01 -14.18 -2.63
C ALA A 34 -4.30 -14.39 -4.13
N GLY A 35 -4.44 -15.67 -4.50
CA GLY A 35 -4.75 -16.11 -5.86
C GLY A 35 -3.55 -16.70 -6.61
N ALA A 36 -3.81 -17.75 -7.40
CA ALA A 36 -2.87 -18.35 -8.34
C ALA A 36 -3.34 -18.02 -9.76
N GLY A 37 -2.61 -17.15 -10.46
CA GLY A 37 -2.96 -16.75 -11.82
C GLY A 37 -1.74 -16.17 -12.55
N PRO A 38 -1.76 -16.16 -13.90
CA PRO A 38 -0.70 -15.56 -14.68
C PRO A 38 -0.64 -14.04 -14.42
N GLY A 39 0.57 -13.50 -14.29
CA GLY A 39 0.82 -12.07 -14.10
C GLY A 39 2.00 -11.78 -13.17
N THR A 40 2.27 -10.50 -12.95
CA THR A 40 3.30 -10.00 -12.04
C THR A 40 2.88 -10.23 -10.60
N ALA A 41 3.67 -11.01 -9.87
CA ALA A 41 3.51 -11.18 -8.43
C ALA A 41 3.97 -9.89 -7.72
N ILE A 42 3.09 -9.29 -6.92
CA ILE A 42 3.37 -8.09 -6.14
C ILE A 42 2.98 -8.28 -4.67
N ALA A 43 3.72 -7.62 -3.80
CA ALA A 43 3.40 -7.56 -2.37
C ALA A 43 2.19 -6.64 -2.15
N ALA A 44 1.32 -7.02 -1.21
CA ALA A 44 0.17 -6.24 -0.79
C ALA A 44 -0.12 -6.46 0.71
N TYR A 45 -0.96 -5.63 1.29
CA TYR A 45 -1.58 -5.89 2.59
C TYR A 45 -3.10 -6.00 2.41
N GLY A 46 -3.70 -7.03 2.97
CA GLY A 46 -5.13 -7.24 2.84
C GLY A 46 -5.71 -8.09 3.95
N ALA A 47 -7.03 -8.06 4.07
CA ALA A 47 -7.78 -8.91 4.97
C ALA A 47 -8.16 -10.21 4.27
N THR A 48 -8.02 -11.34 4.96
CA THR A 48 -8.43 -12.68 4.48
C THR A 48 -9.78 -13.12 5.05
N SER A 49 -10.29 -12.39 6.03
CA SER A 49 -11.63 -12.51 6.62
C SER A 49 -11.99 -11.21 7.38
N PRO A 50 -13.27 -11.00 7.76
CA PRO A 50 -13.70 -9.83 8.52
C PRO A 50 -12.95 -9.56 9.84
N VAL A 51 -12.29 -10.59 10.40
CA VAL A 51 -11.59 -10.53 11.70
C VAL A 51 -10.08 -10.72 11.59
N SER A 52 -9.56 -10.93 10.38
CA SER A 52 -8.12 -11.20 10.17
C SER A 52 -7.21 -9.99 10.42
N GLY A 53 -7.76 -8.76 10.38
CA GLY A 53 -6.93 -7.56 10.23
C GLY A 53 -6.26 -7.51 8.86
N LEU A 54 -5.27 -6.63 8.69
CA LEU A 54 -4.44 -6.61 7.49
C LEU A 54 -3.23 -7.51 7.70
N VAL A 55 -3.05 -8.48 6.80
CA VAL A 55 -1.90 -9.38 6.76
C VAL A 55 -1.13 -9.17 5.46
N PRO A 56 0.18 -9.47 5.43
CA PRO A 56 0.93 -9.46 4.19
C PRO A 56 0.37 -10.50 3.22
N LEU A 57 0.24 -10.12 1.96
CA LEU A 57 -0.26 -10.94 0.86
C LEU A 57 0.69 -10.85 -0.33
N THR A 58 0.71 -11.90 -1.14
CA THR A 58 1.23 -11.86 -2.51
C THR A 58 0.05 -11.96 -3.46
N ILE A 59 -0.19 -10.93 -4.28
CA ILE A 59 -1.23 -10.92 -5.31
C ILE A 59 -0.61 -10.96 -6.70
N HIS A 60 -1.36 -11.46 -7.68
CA HIS A 60 -0.95 -11.46 -9.08
C HIS A 60 -1.73 -10.38 -9.84
N ARG A 61 -1.02 -9.46 -10.48
CA ARG A 61 -1.59 -8.45 -11.38
C ARG A 61 -1.32 -8.84 -12.82
N ARG A 62 -2.33 -8.74 -13.67
CA ARG A 62 -2.15 -8.94 -15.12
C ARG A 62 -1.17 -7.92 -15.69
N GLU A 63 -0.55 -8.27 -16.80
CA GLU A 63 0.20 -7.30 -17.62
C GLU A 63 -0.71 -6.13 -18.04
N PRO A 64 -0.20 -4.88 -18.03
CA PRO A 64 -0.91 -3.74 -18.59
C PRO A 64 -1.21 -3.93 -20.09
N LYS A 65 -2.41 -3.56 -20.51
CA LYS A 65 -2.80 -3.47 -21.92
C LYS A 65 -2.42 -2.08 -22.46
N PRO A 66 -2.53 -1.84 -23.79
CA PRO A 66 -2.12 -0.57 -24.39
C PRO A 66 -2.80 0.68 -23.84
N ASP A 67 -3.96 0.53 -23.19
CA ASP A 67 -4.78 1.59 -22.61
C ASP A 67 -4.76 1.62 -21.07
N ASP A 68 -3.98 0.75 -20.44
CA ASP A 68 -3.80 0.76 -18.98
C ASP A 68 -2.60 1.61 -18.55
N VAL A 69 -2.64 2.02 -17.29
CA VAL A 69 -1.51 2.65 -16.60
C VAL A 69 -1.08 1.75 -15.46
N GLU A 70 0.21 1.41 -15.44
CA GLU A 70 0.86 0.82 -14.28
C GLU A 70 1.43 1.96 -13.42
N ILE A 71 1.13 1.93 -12.13
CA ILE A 71 1.52 2.96 -11.17
C ILE A 71 2.35 2.29 -10.09
N ASP A 72 3.58 2.78 -9.93
CA ASP A 72 4.38 2.49 -8.75
C ASP A 72 3.84 3.33 -7.59
N ILE A 73 3.28 2.68 -6.58
CA ILE A 73 2.55 3.36 -5.49
C ILE A 73 3.57 3.84 -4.46
N GLU A 74 3.73 5.16 -4.34
CA GLU A 74 4.60 5.74 -3.32
C GLU A 74 3.84 5.86 -1.99
N PHE A 75 2.58 6.32 -2.06
CA PHE A 75 1.72 6.49 -0.90
C PHE A 75 0.28 6.07 -1.18
N CYS A 76 -0.40 5.56 -0.15
CA CYS A 76 -1.85 5.42 -0.15
C CYS A 76 -2.42 5.92 1.17
N GLY A 77 -3.41 6.81 1.11
CA GLY A 77 -4.20 7.23 2.26
C GLY A 77 -5.01 6.06 2.86
N LEU A 78 -5.40 6.22 4.13
CA LEU A 78 -6.29 5.31 4.84
C LEU A 78 -7.46 6.11 5.39
N CYS A 79 -8.67 5.63 5.14
CA CYS A 79 -9.87 6.27 5.67
C CYS A 79 -10.85 5.25 6.28
N HIS A 80 -11.97 5.73 6.82
CA HIS A 80 -12.96 4.86 7.47
C HIS A 80 -13.60 3.86 6.52
N SER A 81 -13.69 4.16 5.21
CA SER A 81 -14.28 3.24 4.25
C SER A 81 -13.44 1.97 4.09
N ASP A 82 -12.11 2.05 4.23
CA ASP A 82 -11.22 0.89 4.22
C ASP A 82 -11.52 -0.03 5.42
N VAL A 83 -11.78 0.56 6.60
CA VAL A 83 -12.13 -0.20 7.81
C VAL A 83 -13.48 -0.91 7.64
N HIS A 84 -14.50 -0.19 7.18
CA HIS A 84 -15.82 -0.79 6.94
C HIS A 84 -15.76 -1.91 5.88
N ALA A 85 -14.98 -1.70 4.81
CA ALA A 85 -14.81 -2.69 3.74
C ALA A 85 -14.08 -3.95 4.23
N THR A 86 -12.98 -3.79 4.97
CA THR A 86 -12.16 -4.92 5.49
C THR A 86 -12.84 -5.69 6.62
N ARG A 87 -13.86 -5.13 7.27
CA ARG A 87 -14.70 -5.82 8.26
C ARG A 87 -15.99 -6.40 7.70
N GLY A 88 -16.24 -6.26 6.40
CA GLY A 88 -17.47 -6.77 5.76
C GLY A 88 -18.75 -6.11 6.25
N GLU A 89 -18.68 -4.87 6.75
CA GLU A 89 -19.81 -4.17 7.37
C GLU A 89 -20.84 -3.66 6.34
N TRP A 90 -20.50 -3.74 5.04
CA TRP A 90 -21.37 -3.39 3.92
C TRP A 90 -21.85 -4.61 3.12
N GLY A 91 -21.86 -5.78 3.76
CA GLY A 91 -22.32 -7.04 3.18
C GLY A 91 -21.16 -7.97 2.79
N GLU A 92 -21.50 -9.04 2.07
CA GLU A 92 -20.52 -10.04 1.66
C GLU A 92 -19.49 -9.44 0.70
N ARG A 93 -18.21 -9.72 0.95
CA ARG A 93 -17.08 -9.25 0.15
C ARG A 93 -16.25 -10.45 -0.29
N PRO A 94 -15.67 -10.43 -1.51
CA PRO A 94 -14.69 -11.42 -1.88
C PRO A 94 -13.44 -11.23 -1.01
N TRP A 95 -13.02 -12.30 -0.34
CA TRP A 95 -11.74 -12.36 0.34
C TRP A 95 -10.75 -13.17 -0.50
N PRO A 96 -9.45 -12.84 -0.48
CA PRO A 96 -8.84 -11.73 0.24
C PRO A 96 -9.17 -10.35 -0.35
N LEU A 97 -9.25 -9.33 0.50
CA LEU A 97 -9.54 -7.94 0.14
C LEU A 97 -8.35 -7.04 0.47
N VAL A 98 -7.80 -6.39 -0.55
CA VAL A 98 -6.76 -5.35 -0.43
C VAL A 98 -7.45 -3.98 -0.48
N PRO A 99 -7.49 -3.20 0.61
CA PRO A 99 -8.07 -1.85 0.61
C PRO A 99 -7.11 -0.82 -0.01
N GLY A 100 -7.53 0.45 -0.06
CA GLY A 100 -6.75 1.55 -0.63
C GLY A 100 -7.42 2.15 -1.86
N HIS A 101 -7.87 3.40 -1.73
CA HIS A 101 -8.56 4.15 -2.78
C HIS A 101 -8.13 5.63 -2.83
N GLU A 102 -6.98 5.93 -2.22
CA GLU A 102 -6.39 7.28 -2.11
C GLU A 102 -4.89 7.21 -2.48
N ILE A 103 -4.60 6.81 -3.71
CA ILE A 103 -3.24 6.43 -4.19
C ILE A 103 -2.54 7.63 -4.85
N VAL A 104 -1.26 7.83 -4.53
CA VAL A 104 -0.31 8.74 -5.20
C VAL A 104 0.90 7.96 -5.68
#